data_AF-A0A9P5VTE7-F1
#
_entry.id   AF-A0A9P5VTE7-F1
#
_cell.length_a   1.000
_cell.length_b   1.000
_cell.length_c   1.000
_cell.angle_alpha   90.00
_cell.angle_beta   90.00
_cell.angle_gamma   90.00
#
_symmetry.space_group_name_H-M   'P 1'
#
loop_
_entity.id
_entity.type
_entity.pdbx_description
1 polymer ?
#
loop_
_entity_poly.entity_id
_entity_poly.type
_entity_poly.pdbx_seq_one_letter_code
_entity_poly.pdbx_strand_id
1 'polypeptide(L)'
;MQSDSALEVLSDRWNAYQAWWAKQYREQPFYKIWTRSKWILLFSTLLLLGYSSAAFAISLGYMLGHYENAVVVMEFHDNLVYIGYIAFRRAKNHLRAHLKDEWIHSYTREQRLLVQRNLKCCGYQAPSYYGEYDLRCFPMTNLPGCQHKYNLYEDKLLTTCWNASFILVPFQLFVMIAALLCSNHVDGMLRSARPGLKSFKEKKSMD
;
A
#
# COMPACT_ATOMS: atom_id res chain seq x y z
N MET A 1 5.02 -52.99 33.63
CA MET A 1 4.77 -52.49 34.99
C MET A 1 5.55 -51.21 35.32
N GLN A 2 6.80 -51.03 34.88
CA GLN A 2 7.57 -49.79 35.13
C GLN A 2 7.28 -48.65 34.13
N SER A 3 6.65 -48.95 32.99
CA SER A 3 6.18 -47.98 31.99
C SER A 3 4.98 -47.16 32.48
N ASP A 4 4.07 -47.81 33.20
CA ASP A 4 2.75 -47.26 33.50
C ASP A 4 2.85 -46.22 34.63
N SER A 5 3.71 -46.47 35.62
CA SER A 5 4.01 -45.52 36.69
C SER A 5 4.73 -44.26 36.19
N ALA A 6 5.56 -44.37 35.15
CA ALA A 6 6.22 -43.20 34.56
C ALA A 6 5.25 -42.31 33.78
N LEU A 7 4.23 -42.91 33.16
CA LEU A 7 3.23 -42.20 32.37
C LEU A 7 2.23 -41.46 33.26
N GLU A 8 1.85 -42.05 34.40
CA GLU A 8 1.05 -41.40 35.44
C GLU A 8 1.78 -40.19 36.06
N VAL A 9 3.07 -40.32 36.36
CA VAL A 9 3.86 -39.20 36.91
C VAL A 9 3.96 -38.03 35.90
N LEU A 10 3.98 -38.32 34.59
CA LEU A 10 3.98 -37.27 33.57
C LEU A 10 2.63 -36.59 33.41
N SER A 11 1.53 -37.35 33.46
CA SER A 11 0.18 -36.78 33.36
C SER A 11 -0.14 -35.87 34.55
N ASP A 12 0.25 -36.26 35.76
CA ASP A 12 0.07 -35.44 36.97
C ASP A 12 0.85 -34.13 36.90
N ARG A 13 2.09 -34.17 36.40
CA ARG A 13 2.90 -32.96 36.20
C ARG A 13 2.30 -32.05 35.13
N TRP A 14 1.73 -32.63 34.08
CA TRP A 14 1.03 -31.87 33.03
C TRP A 14 -0.22 -31.18 33.58
N ASN A 15 -1.02 -31.90 34.38
CA ASN A 15 -2.23 -31.36 35.01
C ASN A 15 -1.89 -30.24 36.01
N ALA A 16 -0.85 -30.44 36.83
CA ALA A 16 -0.37 -29.40 37.74
C ALA A 16 0.13 -28.14 37.00
N TYR A 17 0.80 -28.33 35.87
CA TYR A 17 1.23 -27.22 35.01
C TYR A 17 0.05 -26.45 34.40
N GLN A 18 -0.97 -27.16 33.91
CA GLN A 18 -2.18 -26.53 33.39
C GLN A 18 -2.93 -25.75 34.47
N ALA A 19 -3.04 -26.31 35.68
CA ALA A 19 -3.68 -25.64 36.82
C ALA A 19 -2.92 -24.36 37.24
N TRP A 20 -1.59 -24.41 37.27
CA TRP A 20 -0.74 -23.26 37.57
C TRP A 20 -0.94 -22.13 36.53
N TRP A 21 -0.94 -22.46 35.23
CA TRP A 21 -1.19 -21.51 34.16
C TRP A 21 -2.59 -20.88 34.24
N ALA A 22 -3.61 -21.70 34.52
CA ALA A 22 -5.00 -21.23 34.67
C ALA A 22 -5.13 -20.22 35.82
N LYS A 23 -4.44 -20.44 36.94
CA LYS A 23 -4.41 -19.50 38.06
C LYS A 23 -3.74 -18.18 37.68
N GLN A 24 -2.61 -18.25 36.98
CA GLN A 24 -1.85 -17.07 36.57
C GLN A 24 -2.63 -16.15 35.60
N TYR A 25 -3.47 -16.72 34.74
CA TYR A 25 -4.37 -15.96 33.86
C TYR A 25 -5.56 -15.31 34.59
N ARG A 26 -5.99 -15.86 35.73
CA ARG A 26 -7.12 -15.34 36.53
C ARG A 26 -6.76 -14.09 37.34
N GLU A 27 -5.53 -14.02 37.83
CA GLU A 27 -5.11 -13.00 38.80
C GLU A 27 -4.43 -11.76 38.16
N GLN A 28 -4.00 -11.84 36.89
CA GLN A 28 -3.34 -10.72 36.22
C GLN A 28 -4.36 -9.82 35.48
N PRO A 29 -4.35 -8.48 35.67
CA PRO A 29 -5.25 -7.60 34.93
C PRO A 29 -4.91 -7.57 33.42
N PHE A 30 -5.94 -7.52 32.57
CA PHE A 30 -5.85 -7.70 31.11
C PHE A 30 -4.73 -6.88 30.42
N TYR A 31 -4.50 -5.65 30.85
CA TYR A 31 -3.47 -4.77 30.25
C TYR A 31 -2.02 -5.20 30.54
N LYS A 32 -1.78 -6.02 31.57
CA LYS A 32 -0.44 -6.53 31.94
C LYS A 32 -0.09 -7.84 31.22
N ILE A 33 -1.11 -8.57 30.76
CA ILE A 33 -1.00 -9.80 29.93
C ILE A 33 -0.55 -9.47 28.49
N TRP A 34 -0.75 -8.22 28.09
CA TRP A 34 -0.39 -7.73 26.77
C TRP A 34 1.02 -7.17 26.75
N THR A 35 1.96 -8.00 26.32
CA THR A 35 3.35 -7.61 26.08
C THR A 35 3.42 -6.59 24.94
N ARG A 36 4.44 -5.72 24.94
CA ARG A 36 4.68 -4.72 23.88
C ARG A 36 4.64 -5.35 22.47
N SER A 37 5.08 -6.59 22.33
CA SER A 37 5.01 -7.35 21.08
C SER A 37 3.59 -7.64 20.58
N LYS A 38 2.62 -7.88 21.48
CA LYS A 38 1.20 -8.09 21.11
C LYS A 38 0.55 -6.79 20.64
N TRP A 39 0.90 -5.66 21.26
CA TRP A 39 0.52 -4.33 20.78
C TRP A 39 1.06 -4.07 19.38
N ILE A 40 2.34 -4.35 19.13
CA ILE A 40 2.95 -4.15 17.80
C ILE A 40 2.27 -5.05 16.76
N LEU A 41 1.98 -6.31 17.08
CA LEU A 41 1.25 -7.21 16.19
C LEU A 41 -0.15 -6.69 15.86
N LEU A 42 -0.94 -6.31 16.86
CA LEU A 42 -2.29 -5.78 16.62
C LEU A 42 -2.25 -4.49 15.80
N PHE A 43 -1.34 -3.57 16.08
CA PHE A 43 -1.18 -2.37 15.27
C PHE A 43 -0.76 -2.69 13.84
N SER A 44 0.16 -3.65 13.63
CA SER A 44 0.54 -4.07 12.27
C SER A 44 -0.62 -4.70 11.50
N THR A 45 -1.44 -5.52 12.16
CA THR A 45 -2.61 -6.16 11.57
C THR A 45 -3.70 -5.14 11.26
N LEU A 46 -3.92 -4.16 12.13
CA LEU A 46 -4.84 -3.05 11.88
C LEU A 46 -4.36 -2.17 10.72
N LEU A 47 -3.05 -1.93 10.59
CA LEU A 47 -2.47 -1.18 9.48
C LEU A 47 -2.64 -1.93 8.15
N LEU A 48 -2.38 -3.25 8.13
CA LEU A 48 -2.60 -4.12 6.98
C LEU A 48 -4.08 -4.22 6.58
N LEU A 49 -4.98 -4.32 7.56
CA LEU A 49 -6.43 -4.28 7.33
C LEU A 49 -6.88 -2.93 6.79
N GLY A 50 -6.38 -1.83 7.37
CA GLY A 50 -6.64 -0.48 6.90
C GLY A 50 -6.20 -0.29 5.45
N TYR A 51 -4.98 -0.73 5.13
CA TYR A 51 -4.44 -0.71 3.77
C TYR A 51 -5.29 -1.53 2.79
N SER A 52 -5.66 -2.75 3.18
CA SER A 52 -6.49 -3.63 2.34
C SER A 52 -7.90 -3.06 2.14
N SER A 53 -8.48 -2.45 3.17
CA SER A 53 -9.79 -1.80 3.08
C SER A 53 -9.77 -0.54 2.19
N ALA A 54 -8.71 0.26 2.26
CA ALA A 54 -8.54 1.42 1.40
C ALA A 54 -8.34 1.02 -0.07
N ALA A 55 -7.52 0.00 -0.32
CA ALA A 55 -7.36 -0.59 -1.65
C ALA A 55 -8.69 -1.13 -2.19
N PHE A 56 -9.46 -1.84 -1.36
CA PHE A 56 -10.78 -2.34 -1.74
C PHE A 56 -11.78 -1.21 -2.02
N ALA A 57 -11.81 -0.15 -1.22
CA ALA A 57 -12.68 1.00 -1.43
C ALA A 57 -12.35 1.74 -2.74
N ILE A 58 -11.06 1.88 -3.06
CA ILE A 58 -10.60 2.44 -4.33
C ILE A 58 -11.03 1.55 -5.50
N SER A 59 -10.79 0.23 -5.42
CA SER A 59 -11.23 -0.74 -6.44
C SER A 59 -12.75 -0.78 -6.63
N LEU A 60 -13.52 -0.67 -5.54
CA LEU A 60 -14.99 -0.62 -5.59
C LEU A 60 -15.49 0.68 -6.23
N GLY A 61 -14.84 1.82 -5.95
CA GLY A 61 -15.13 3.10 -6.61
C GLY A 61 -14.89 3.07 -8.12
N TYR A 62 -13.92 2.27 -8.58
CA TYR A 62 -13.72 2.02 -10.02
C TYR A 62 -14.81 1.17 -10.64
N MET A 63 -15.22 0.07 -9.98
CA MET A 63 -16.29 -0.80 -10.49
C MET A 63 -17.65 -0.10 -10.54
N LEU A 64 -17.91 0.85 -9.65
CA LEU A 64 -19.13 1.66 -9.63
C LEU A 64 -19.12 2.82 -10.63
N GLY A 65 -18.09 2.95 -11.47
CA GLY A 65 -18.02 3.96 -12.54
C GLY A 65 -17.86 5.39 -12.04
N HIS A 66 -17.54 5.59 -10.75
CA HIS A 66 -17.44 6.95 -10.20
C HIS A 66 -16.18 7.69 -10.71
N TYR A 67 -15.20 6.94 -11.23
CA TYR A 67 -13.94 7.43 -11.80
C TYR A 67 -13.78 6.91 -13.24
N GLU A 68 -14.56 7.44 -14.19
CA GLU A 68 -14.51 7.04 -15.61
C GLU A 68 -13.16 7.31 -16.32
N ASN A 69 -12.15 7.89 -15.64
CA ASN A 69 -10.90 8.36 -16.26
C ASN A 69 -9.59 7.80 -15.65
N ALA A 70 -9.60 6.82 -14.74
CA ALA A 70 -8.35 6.35 -14.10
C ALA A 70 -8.18 4.82 -14.12
N VAL A 71 -7.65 4.29 -15.23
CA VAL A 71 -7.33 2.86 -15.40
C VAL A 71 -5.97 2.52 -14.76
N VAL A 72 -5.76 2.69 -13.44
CA VAL A 72 -4.45 2.28 -12.87
C VAL A 72 -4.48 1.95 -11.37
N VAL A 73 -5.04 0.82 -10.92
CA VAL A 73 -4.50 0.14 -9.71
C VAL A 73 -4.88 -1.35 -9.75
N MET A 74 -3.97 -2.22 -10.18
CA MET A 74 -3.77 -3.65 -9.84
C MET A 74 -2.60 -4.09 -10.74
N GLU A 75 -1.39 -4.32 -10.27
CA GLU A 75 -0.95 -5.41 -9.40
C GLU A 75 0.31 -4.99 -8.62
N PHE A 76 0.71 -5.78 -7.61
CA PHE A 76 1.85 -5.55 -6.72
C PHE A 76 2.93 -6.64 -6.89
N HIS A 77 4.20 -6.24 -6.72
CA HIS A 77 5.48 -6.99 -6.72
C HIS A 77 6.36 -6.93 -7.99
N ASP A 78 7.47 -6.18 -7.84
CA ASP A 78 8.72 -6.00 -8.61
C ASP A 78 8.70 -5.87 -10.15
N ASN A 79 7.90 -6.66 -10.87
CA ASN A 79 7.76 -6.52 -12.33
C ASN A 79 6.82 -5.38 -12.75
N LEU A 80 6.05 -4.83 -11.81
CA LEU A 80 5.02 -3.82 -12.06
C LEU A 80 5.51 -2.39 -12.07
N VAL A 81 6.67 -2.09 -11.50
CA VAL A 81 7.23 -0.75 -11.67
C VAL A 81 7.66 -0.58 -13.12
N TYR A 82 8.25 -1.62 -13.73
CA TYR A 82 8.63 -1.60 -15.15
C TYR A 82 7.43 -1.75 -16.08
N ILE A 83 6.58 -2.75 -15.86
CA ILE A 83 5.36 -2.97 -16.68
C ILE A 83 4.38 -1.81 -16.48
N GLY A 84 4.22 -1.30 -15.26
CA GLY A 84 3.44 -0.12 -14.94
C GLY A 84 4.04 1.15 -15.52
N TYR A 85 5.36 1.35 -15.51
CA TYR A 85 6.00 2.48 -16.20
C TYR A 85 5.80 2.42 -17.71
N ILE A 86 5.91 1.23 -18.33
CA ILE A 86 5.66 1.05 -19.76
C ILE A 86 4.19 1.24 -20.08
N ALA A 87 3.28 0.64 -19.31
CA ALA A 87 1.84 0.78 -19.47
C ALA A 87 1.41 2.24 -19.26
N PHE A 88 1.97 2.91 -18.26
CA PHE A 88 1.80 4.33 -18.00
C PHE A 88 2.32 5.19 -19.15
N ARG A 89 3.53 4.91 -19.66
CA ARG A 89 4.10 5.63 -20.80
C ARG A 89 3.29 5.41 -22.08
N ARG A 90 2.76 4.21 -22.27
CA ARG A 90 1.88 3.86 -23.40
C ARG A 90 0.52 4.52 -23.27
N ALA A 91 -0.07 4.53 -22.08
CA ALA A 91 -1.31 5.22 -21.75
C ALA A 91 -1.16 6.74 -21.95
N LYS A 92 -0.03 7.34 -21.54
CA LYS A 92 0.29 8.74 -21.81
C LYS A 92 0.30 9.07 -23.29
N ASN A 93 1.00 8.26 -24.09
CA ASN A 93 1.07 8.46 -25.53
C ASN A 93 -0.31 8.33 -26.19
N HIS A 94 -1.09 7.33 -25.75
CA HIS A 94 -2.45 7.12 -26.22
C HIS A 94 -3.37 8.28 -25.83
N LEU A 95 -3.29 8.78 -24.60
CA LEU A 95 -4.08 9.90 -24.10
C LEU A 95 -3.78 11.19 -24.87
N ARG A 96 -2.49 11.48 -25.15
CA ARG A 96 -2.13 12.65 -25.96
C ARG A 96 -2.66 12.56 -27.38
N ALA A 97 -2.60 11.38 -27.99
CA ALA A 97 -3.15 11.14 -29.32
C ALA A 97 -4.68 11.28 -29.31
N HIS A 98 -5.35 10.66 -28.33
CA HIS A 98 -6.80 10.73 -28.16
C HIS A 98 -7.29 12.15 -27.90
N LEU A 99 -6.64 12.89 -27.00
CA LEU A 99 -6.98 14.29 -26.71
C LEU A 99 -6.81 15.17 -27.94
N LYS A 100 -5.75 14.94 -28.73
CA LYS A 100 -5.56 15.66 -30.00
C LYS A 100 -6.69 15.33 -30.97
N ASP A 101 -7.05 14.06 -31.09
CA ASP A 101 -8.11 13.59 -31.98
C ASP A 101 -9.47 14.16 -31.59
N GLU A 102 -9.84 14.07 -30.31
CA GLU A 102 -11.05 14.66 -29.74
C GLU A 102 -11.07 16.18 -29.89
N TRP A 103 -9.93 16.86 -29.67
CA TRP A 103 -9.85 18.30 -29.85
C TRP A 103 -10.20 18.73 -31.26
N ILE A 104 -9.75 17.96 -32.27
CA ILE A 104 -9.96 18.27 -33.68
C ILE A 104 -11.39 17.88 -34.10
N HIS A 105 -11.84 16.69 -33.73
CA HIS A 105 -13.04 16.07 -34.31
C HIS A 105 -14.29 16.17 -33.43
N SER A 106 -14.15 16.15 -32.11
CA SER A 106 -15.27 15.99 -31.17
C SER A 106 -15.63 17.29 -30.43
N TYR A 107 -14.63 18.11 -30.09
CA TYR A 107 -14.87 19.31 -29.30
C TYR A 107 -15.65 20.37 -30.07
N THR A 108 -16.72 20.86 -29.44
CA THR A 108 -17.47 21.99 -29.95
C THR A 108 -16.73 23.30 -29.72
N ARG A 109 -17.14 24.34 -30.44
CA ARG A 109 -16.62 25.71 -30.32
C ARG A 109 -16.58 26.20 -28.86
N GLU A 110 -17.70 26.06 -28.16
CA GLU A 110 -17.84 26.52 -26.77
C GLU A 110 -16.94 25.74 -25.79
N GLN A 111 -16.79 24.43 -26.00
CA GLN A 111 -15.88 23.60 -25.19
C GLN A 111 -14.42 24.02 -25.37
N ARG A 112 -13.99 24.28 -26.60
CA ARG A 112 -12.62 24.78 -26.87
C ARG A 112 -12.38 26.13 -26.21
N LEU A 113 -13.34 27.05 -26.27
CA LEU A 113 -13.23 28.35 -25.60
C LEU A 113 -13.17 28.23 -24.08
N LEU A 114 -13.97 27.34 -23.48
CA LEU A 114 -13.95 27.09 -22.04
C LEU A 114 -12.57 26.61 -21.60
N VAL A 115 -12.00 25.63 -22.30
CA VAL A 115 -10.66 25.10 -22.02
C VAL A 115 -9.60 26.19 -22.17
N GLN A 116 -9.64 26.94 -23.27
CA GLN A 116 -8.68 28.04 -23.54
C GLN A 116 -8.73 29.14 -22.48
N ARG A 117 -9.94 29.54 -22.04
CA ARG A 117 -10.14 30.55 -20.99
C ARG A 117 -9.64 30.06 -19.63
N ASN A 118 -9.87 28.80 -19.28
CA ASN A 118 -9.45 28.21 -18.01
C ASN A 118 -7.93 27.99 -17.94
N LEU A 119 -7.32 27.45 -19.00
CA LEU A 119 -5.89 27.13 -19.05
C LEU A 119 -5.01 28.30 -19.50
N LYS A 120 -5.62 29.42 -19.92
CA LYS A 120 -4.94 30.61 -20.46
C LYS A 120 -3.98 30.22 -21.59
N CYS A 121 -4.53 29.57 -22.60
CA CYS A 121 -3.81 29.07 -23.78
C CYS A 121 -4.64 29.31 -25.05
N CYS A 122 -3.99 29.22 -26.21
CA CYS A 122 -4.63 29.49 -27.51
C CYS A 122 -4.22 28.40 -28.52
N GLY A 123 -5.23 27.78 -29.14
CA GLY A 123 -5.03 26.60 -30.00
C GLY A 123 -4.43 25.38 -29.28
N TYR A 124 -4.32 24.26 -30.00
CA TYR A 124 -3.80 23.02 -29.42
C TYR A 124 -2.26 23.02 -29.36
N GLN A 125 -1.59 23.01 -30.53
CA GLN A 125 -0.12 23.07 -30.63
C GLN A 125 0.40 24.51 -30.70
N ALA A 126 -0.29 25.34 -31.48
CA ALA A 126 0.02 26.75 -31.71
C ALA A 126 -1.29 27.54 -31.79
N PRO A 127 -1.29 28.87 -31.60
CA PRO A 127 -2.48 29.71 -31.66
C PRO A 127 -3.32 29.56 -32.92
N SER A 128 -2.67 29.30 -34.07
CA SER A 128 -3.31 29.12 -35.37
C SER A 128 -3.84 27.71 -35.62
N TYR A 129 -3.48 26.72 -34.79
CA TYR A 129 -3.82 25.31 -35.01
C TYR A 129 -5.07 24.91 -34.23
N TYR A 130 -6.22 24.87 -34.93
CA TYR A 130 -7.54 24.52 -34.39
C TYR A 130 -7.88 25.28 -33.09
N GLY A 131 -7.50 26.56 -33.03
CA GLY A 131 -7.84 27.47 -31.95
C GLY A 131 -9.14 28.20 -32.26
N GLU A 132 -10.05 28.22 -31.29
CA GLU A 132 -11.20 29.10 -31.40
C GLU A 132 -10.78 30.54 -31.07
N TYR A 133 -11.18 31.49 -31.90
CA TYR A 133 -10.78 32.88 -31.74
C TYR A 133 -11.78 33.63 -30.86
N ASP A 134 -11.22 34.40 -29.93
CA ASP A 134 -11.93 35.26 -28.99
C ASP A 134 -11.12 36.55 -28.81
N LEU A 135 -11.63 37.52 -28.05
CA LEU A 135 -10.95 38.79 -27.75
C LEU A 135 -9.52 38.60 -27.18
N ARG A 136 -9.21 37.42 -26.62
CA ARG A 136 -7.89 37.09 -26.04
C ARG A 136 -7.05 36.13 -26.88
N CYS A 137 -7.65 35.38 -27.81
CA CYS A 137 -6.98 34.34 -28.60
C CYS A 137 -7.13 34.70 -30.08
N PHE A 138 -6.01 35.11 -30.69
CA PHE A 138 -5.91 35.51 -32.09
C PHE A 138 -4.62 34.93 -32.71
N PRO A 139 -4.51 34.80 -34.04
CA PRO A 139 -3.43 34.04 -34.69
C PRO A 139 -2.00 34.53 -34.36
N MET A 140 -1.84 35.83 -34.08
CA MET A 140 -0.55 36.45 -33.74
C MET A 140 -0.36 36.68 -32.23
N THR A 141 -1.08 35.95 -31.39
CA THR A 141 -0.95 36.09 -29.94
C THR A 141 0.29 35.38 -29.41
N ASN A 142 0.88 35.93 -28.33
CA ASN A 142 2.04 35.33 -27.65
C ASN A 142 1.64 34.23 -26.64
N LEU A 143 0.37 33.81 -26.60
CA LEU A 143 -0.05 32.72 -25.73
C LEU A 143 0.50 31.37 -26.22
N PRO A 144 0.94 30.49 -25.30
CA PRO A 144 1.36 29.15 -25.67
C PRO A 144 0.16 28.28 -26.06
N GLY A 145 0.43 27.24 -26.85
CA GLY A 145 -0.54 26.19 -27.15
C GLY A 145 -0.99 25.44 -25.89
N CYS A 146 -2.26 25.02 -25.87
CA CYS A 146 -2.83 24.30 -24.73
C CYS A 146 -2.10 22.97 -24.44
N GLN A 147 -1.53 22.32 -25.46
CA GLN A 147 -0.74 21.10 -25.30
C GLN A 147 0.41 21.28 -24.29
N HIS A 148 1.08 22.44 -24.28
CA HIS A 148 2.17 22.70 -23.34
C HIS A 148 1.66 22.76 -21.89
N LYS A 149 0.52 23.43 -21.65
CA LYS A 149 -0.11 23.50 -20.32
C LYS A 149 -0.55 22.12 -19.82
N TYR A 150 -1.11 21.29 -20.71
CA TYR A 150 -1.43 19.90 -20.38
C TYR A 150 -0.19 19.10 -19.97
N ASN A 151 0.89 19.22 -20.71
CA ASN A 151 2.15 18.53 -20.39
C ASN A 151 2.72 18.97 -19.03
N LEU A 152 2.62 20.25 -18.68
CA LEU A 152 3.06 20.75 -17.36
C LEU A 152 2.20 20.24 -16.22
N TYR A 153 0.87 20.17 -16.42
CA TYR A 153 -0.04 19.62 -15.42
C TYR A 153 0.23 18.13 -15.19
N GLU A 154 0.42 17.41 -16.29
CA GLU A 154 0.79 16.02 -16.29
C GLU A 154 2.09 15.82 -15.50
N ASP A 155 3.18 16.50 -15.86
CA ASP A 155 4.49 16.36 -15.19
C ASP A 155 4.42 16.56 -13.66
N LYS A 156 3.63 17.52 -13.20
CA LYS A 156 3.37 17.75 -11.77
C LYS A 156 2.62 16.58 -11.12
N LEU A 157 1.60 16.06 -11.79
CA LEU A 157 0.83 14.91 -11.32
C LEU A 157 1.74 13.68 -11.18
N LEU A 158 2.55 13.39 -12.21
CA LEU A 158 3.47 12.25 -12.20
C LEU A 158 4.48 12.37 -11.07
N THR A 159 5.09 13.54 -10.91
CA THR A 159 6.09 13.78 -9.86
C THR A 159 5.48 13.54 -8.49
N THR A 160 4.23 13.97 -8.29
CA THR A 160 3.50 13.77 -7.02
C THR A 160 3.21 12.29 -6.78
N CYS A 161 2.67 11.58 -7.78
CA CYS A 161 2.36 10.16 -7.68
C CYS A 161 3.62 9.31 -7.44
N TRP A 162 4.69 9.55 -8.20
CA TRP A 162 5.96 8.85 -8.04
C TRP A 162 6.53 9.07 -6.63
N ASN A 163 6.57 10.32 -6.15
CA ASN A 163 7.03 10.60 -4.79
C ASN A 163 6.18 9.87 -3.74
N ALA A 164 4.86 9.84 -3.88
CA ALA A 164 3.98 9.11 -2.97
C ALA A 164 4.27 7.59 -2.98
N SER A 165 4.46 6.99 -4.16
CA SER A 165 4.82 5.58 -4.28
C SER A 165 6.17 5.26 -3.61
N PHE A 166 7.19 6.12 -3.78
CA PHE A 166 8.51 5.92 -3.18
C PHE A 166 8.54 6.11 -1.67
N ILE A 167 7.60 6.85 -1.09
CA ILE A 167 7.45 6.96 0.37
C ILE A 167 6.71 5.74 0.93
N LEU A 168 5.75 5.20 0.19
CA LEU A 168 4.92 4.08 0.63
C LEU A 168 5.70 2.76 0.71
N VAL A 169 6.58 2.49 -0.25
CA VAL A 169 7.39 1.26 -0.31
C VAL A 169 8.30 1.06 0.93
N PRO A 170 9.16 2.01 1.33
CA PRO A 170 10.00 1.84 2.51
C PRO A 170 9.18 1.78 3.80
N PHE A 171 8.03 2.46 3.86
CA PHE A 171 7.11 2.36 4.99
C PHE A 171 6.55 0.94 5.12
N GLN A 172 6.11 0.34 4.03
CA GLN A 172 5.64 -1.05 4.00
C GLN A 172 6.77 -2.03 4.38
N LEU A 173 7.98 -1.81 3.87
CA LEU A 173 9.15 -2.62 4.18
C LEU A 173 9.53 -2.54 5.67
N PHE A 174 9.44 -1.35 6.26
CA PHE A 174 9.64 -1.16 7.69
C PHE A 174 8.64 -1.94 8.53
N VAL A 175 7.36 -1.94 8.16
CA VAL A 175 6.32 -2.72 8.85
C VAL A 175 6.60 -4.22 8.76
N MET A 176 7.02 -4.72 7.59
CA MET A 176 7.39 -6.13 7.40
C MET A 176 8.60 -6.53 8.27
N ILE A 177 9.65 -5.70 8.33
CA ILE A 177 10.82 -5.95 9.17
C ILE A 177 10.44 -5.92 10.65
N ALA A 178 9.64 -4.94 11.08
CA ALA A 178 9.16 -4.85 12.46
C ALA A 178 8.34 -6.08 12.85
N ALA A 179 7.47 -6.58 11.97
CA ALA A 179 6.71 -7.80 12.20
C ALA A 179 7.63 -9.04 12.34
N LEU A 180 8.64 -9.18 11.47
CA LEU A 180 9.62 -10.27 11.54
C LEU A 180 10.43 -10.25 12.83
N LEU A 181 10.92 -9.08 13.24
CA LEU A 181 11.66 -8.90 14.50
C LEU A 181 10.78 -9.22 15.71
N CYS A 182 9.51 -8.83 15.69
CA CYS A 182 8.57 -9.14 16.77
C CYS A 182 8.26 -10.63 16.87
N SER A 183 8.14 -11.33 15.75
CA SER A 183 7.96 -12.79 15.72
C SER A 183 9.17 -13.52 16.34
N ASN A 184 10.38 -13.15 15.92
CA ASN A 184 11.61 -13.78 16.41
C ASN A 184 11.89 -13.48 17.89
N HIS A 185 11.57 -12.28 18.39
CA HIS A 185 11.74 -11.93 19.79
C HIS A 185 10.80 -12.72 20.71
N VAL A 186 9.55 -12.95 20.29
CA VAL A 186 8.59 -13.76 21.05
C VAL A 186 9.05 -15.22 21.12
N ASP A 187 9.63 -15.75 20.04
CA ASP A 187 10.12 -17.12 20.01
C ASP A 187 11.35 -17.33 20.92
N GLY A 188 12.25 -16.35 20.97
CA GLY A 188 13.37 -16.33 21.94
C GLY A 188 12.91 -16.31 23.40
N MET A 189 11.88 -15.51 23.70
CA MET A 189 11.29 -15.44 25.04
C MET A 189 10.66 -16.78 25.43
N LEU A 190 9.88 -17.41 24.55
CA LEU A 190 9.26 -18.72 24.78
C LEU A 190 10.30 -19.84 24.98
N ARG A 191 11.43 -19.77 24.27
CA ARG A 191 12.53 -20.74 24.43
C ARG A 191 13.26 -20.58 25.76
N SER A 192 13.47 -19.34 26.21
CA SER A 192 14.09 -19.05 27.52
C SER A 192 13.19 -19.40 28.71
N ALA A 193 11.87 -19.37 28.51
CA ALA A 193 10.85 -19.71 29.51
C ALA A 193 10.59 -21.22 29.68
N ARG A 194 11.36 -22.11 29.03
CA ARG A 194 11.38 -23.57 29.32
C ARG A 194 12.57 -23.91 30.22
N PRO A 195 12.44 -23.93 31.57
CA PRO A 195 13.56 -24.22 32.46
C PRO A 195 13.89 -25.73 32.52
N GLY A 196 13.02 -26.59 32.01
CA GLY A 196 13.09 -28.05 32.23
C GLY A 196 14.02 -28.86 31.32
N LEU A 197 14.55 -28.28 30.23
CA LEU A 197 15.42 -29.01 29.29
C LEU A 197 16.91 -29.01 29.68
N LYS A 198 17.33 -28.14 30.61
CA LYS A 198 18.72 -28.13 31.12
C LYS A 198 19.04 -29.36 31.96
N SER A 199 18.06 -29.91 32.69
CA SER A 199 18.27 -31.01 33.64
C SER A 199 18.64 -32.35 32.96
N PHE A 200 18.26 -32.57 31.70
CA PHE A 200 18.56 -33.85 31.01
C PHE A 200 20.01 -33.98 30.54
N LYS A 201 20.74 -32.86 30.34
CA LYS A 201 22.14 -32.90 29.91
C LYS A 201 23.10 -33.19 31.08
N GLU A 202 22.76 -32.73 32.27
CA GLU A 202 23.53 -33.00 33.51
C GLU A 202 23.34 -34.43 34.01
N LYS A 203 22.16 -35.02 33.80
CA LYS A 203 21.91 -36.41 34.24
C LYS A 203 22.56 -37.46 33.34
N LYS A 204 22.81 -37.15 32.07
CA LYS A 204 23.47 -38.05 31.12
C LYS A 204 25.01 -38.03 31.21
N SER A 205 25.59 -37.22 32.09
CA SER A 205 27.04 -37.22 32.39
C SER A 205 27.37 -37.87 33.74
N MET A 206 26.37 -38.46 34.42
CA MET A 206 26.51 -39.18 35.68
C MET A 206 26.08 -40.66 35.59
N ASP A 207 25.91 -41.17 34.36
CA ASP A 207 25.84 -42.59 34.00
C ASP A 207 26.88 -42.84 32.89
#